data_AF-A0AA38ZW17-F1
#
_entry.id   AF-A0AA38ZW17-F1
#
_cell.length_a   1.000
_cell.length_b   1.000
_cell.length_c   1.000
_cell.angle_alpha   90.00
_cell.angle_beta   90.00
_cell.angle_gamma   90.00
#
_symmetry.space_group_name_H-M   'P 1'
#
loop_
_entity.id
_entity.type
_entity.pdbx_description
1 polymer ?
#
loop_
_entity_poly.entity_id
_entity_poly.type
_entity_poly.pdbx_seq_one_letter_code
_entity_poly.pdbx_strand_id
1 'polypeptide(L)'
;MAKALEQQTVEFKQVDAHVHQFKGSSSSVGAHRVKNVCVTFRNFCEQQNIEGCKRCLQQLRHEYSLLKSKLETLFRLEQQIIAAGGSIPMVE
;
A
#
# COMPACT_ATOMS: atom_id res chain seq x y z
N MET A 1 33.35 -8.80 -12.13
CA MET A 1 33.71 -8.77 -10.70
C MET A 1 33.18 -7.50 -10.02
N ALA A 2 33.45 -6.29 -10.54
CA ALA A 2 32.94 -5.03 -9.96
C ALA A 2 31.40 -5.00 -9.72
N LYS A 3 30.59 -5.36 -10.73
CA LYS A 3 29.11 -5.42 -10.60
C LYS A 3 28.57 -6.42 -9.56
N ALA A 4 29.32 -7.47 -9.24
CA ALA A 4 28.91 -8.46 -8.23
C ALA A 4 29.20 -7.99 -6.80
N LEU A 5 30.17 -7.08 -6.64
CA LEU A 5 30.49 -6.42 -5.36
C LEU A 5 29.50 -5.30 -5.03
N GLU A 6 28.78 -4.77 -6.02
CA GLU A 6 27.73 -3.75 -5.87
C GLU A 6 26.33 -4.34 -5.63
N GLN A 7 26.15 -5.66 -5.74
CA GLN A 7 24.85 -6.29 -5.52
C GLN A 7 24.49 -6.22 -4.04
N GLN A 8 23.71 -5.20 -3.69
CA GLN A 8 23.10 -5.08 -2.38
C GLN A 8 22.17 -6.29 -2.16
N THR A 9 22.55 -7.15 -1.25
CA THR A 9 21.77 -8.31 -0.84
C THR A 9 20.48 -7.84 -0.20
N VAL A 10 19.34 -8.25 -0.78
CA VAL A 10 18.02 -7.89 -0.24
C VAL A 10 17.75 -8.76 0.99
N GLU A 11 17.54 -8.14 2.14
CA GLU A 11 17.13 -8.84 3.35
C GLU A 11 15.61 -9.11 3.32
N PHE A 12 15.21 -10.19 2.64
CA PHE A 12 13.79 -10.51 2.42
C PHE A 12 12.96 -10.65 3.70
N LYS A 13 13.57 -11.06 4.83
CA LYS A 13 12.88 -11.15 6.13
C LYS A 13 12.41 -9.79 6.63
N GLN A 14 13.27 -8.76 6.52
CA GLN A 14 12.91 -7.40 6.90
C GLN A 14 11.83 -6.84 5.97
N VAL A 15 11.95 -7.10 4.66
CA VAL A 15 10.92 -6.71 3.69
C VAL A 15 9.57 -7.36 4.01
N ASP A 16 9.52 -8.68 4.27
CA ASP A 16 8.29 -9.38 4.63
C ASP A 16 7.65 -8.81 5.90
N ALA A 17 8.46 -8.51 6.93
CA ALA A 17 7.95 -7.94 8.18
C ALA A 17 7.24 -6.59 7.94
N HIS A 18 7.84 -5.70 7.15
CA HIS A 18 7.21 -4.42 6.79
C HIS A 18 5.95 -4.60 5.96
N VAL A 19 5.97 -5.50 4.97
CA VAL A 19 4.80 -5.79 4.13
C VAL A 19 3.68 -6.43 4.95
N HIS A 20 4.01 -7.28 5.93
CA HIS A 20 3.05 -7.90 6.84
C HIS A 20 2.37 -6.84 7.71
N GLN A 21 3.14 -5.93 8.32
CA GLN A 21 2.60 -4.82 9.08
C GLN A 21 1.69 -3.95 8.21
N PHE A 22 2.12 -3.62 6.99
CA PHE A 22 1.35 -2.79 6.08
C PHE A 22 0.07 -3.49 5.58
N LYS A 23 0.08 -4.82 5.42
CA LYS A 23 -1.12 -5.64 5.18
C LYS A 23 -2.12 -5.49 6.33
N GLY A 24 -1.65 -5.53 7.58
CA GLY A 24 -2.47 -5.35 8.77
C GLY A 24 -3.13 -3.97 8.79
N SER A 25 -2.33 -2.92 8.67
CA SER A 25 -2.81 -1.52 8.69
C SER A 25 -3.78 -1.20 7.53
N SER A 26 -3.52 -1.73 6.33
CA SER A 26 -4.44 -1.56 5.20
C SER A 26 -5.76 -2.32 5.41
N SER A 27 -5.71 -3.50 6.02
CA SER A 27 -6.93 -4.26 6.35
C SER A 27 -7.81 -3.54 7.39
N SER A 28 -7.21 -2.90 8.41
CA SER A 28 -7.98 -2.26 9.48
C SER A 28 -8.76 -1.02 9.04
N VAL A 29 -8.41 -0.43 7.89
CA VAL A 29 -9.07 0.75 7.32
C VAL A 29 -9.83 0.45 6.03
N GLY A 30 -10.03 -0.83 5.69
CA GLY A 30 -10.77 -1.23 4.48
C GLY A 30 -10.04 -0.97 3.16
N ALA A 31 -8.72 -0.77 3.17
CA ALA A 31 -7.91 -0.52 1.98
C ALA A 31 -7.63 -1.82 1.18
N HIS A 32 -8.68 -2.43 0.63
CA HIS A 32 -8.65 -3.76 0.02
C HIS A 32 -7.59 -3.95 -1.07
N ARG A 33 -7.44 -2.99 -1.99
CA ARG A 33 -6.47 -3.09 -3.10
C ARG A 33 -5.03 -3.10 -2.59
N VAL A 34 -4.71 -2.19 -1.66
CA VAL A 34 -3.39 -2.14 -0.99
C VAL A 34 -3.12 -3.45 -0.26
N LYS A 35 -4.08 -3.92 0.55
CA LYS A 35 -3.98 -5.18 1.29
C LYS A 35 -3.73 -6.38 0.36
N ASN A 36 -4.40 -6.43 -0.78
CA ASN A 36 -4.22 -7.53 -1.75
C ASN A 36 -2.83 -7.50 -2.40
N VAL A 37 -2.30 -6.32 -2.73
CA VAL A 37 -0.90 -6.21 -3.21
C VAL A 37 0.07 -6.68 -2.13
N CYS A 38 -0.15 -6.33 -0.86
CA CYS A 38 0.68 -6.84 0.24
C CYS A 38 0.67 -8.37 0.31
N VAL A 39 -0.48 -9.03 0.15
CA VAL A 39 -0.56 -10.51 0.12
C VAL A 39 0.36 -11.09 -0.96
N THR A 40 0.25 -10.58 -2.20
CA THR A 40 1.09 -11.04 -3.32
C THR A 40 2.57 -10.73 -3.08
N PHE A 41 2.89 -9.57 -2.51
CA PHE A 41 4.26 -9.17 -2.21
C PHE A 41 4.90 -10.16 -1.22
N ARG A 42 4.20 -10.54 -0.14
CA ARG A 42 4.72 -11.54 0.82
C ARG A 42 5.07 -12.87 0.16
N ASN A 43 4.24 -13.35 -0.77
CA ASN A 43 4.55 -14.57 -1.53
C ASN A 43 5.87 -14.44 -2.31
N PHE A 44 6.16 -13.27 -2.89
CA PHE A 44 7.45 -13.04 -3.56
C PHE A 44 8.62 -12.87 -2.60
N CYS A 45 8.40 -12.37 -1.37
CA CYS A 45 9.42 -12.36 -0.33
C CYS A 45 9.80 -13.79 0.08
N GLU A 46 8.81 -14.66 0.27
CA GLU A 46 9.03 -16.09 0.60
C GLU A 46 9.78 -16.83 -0.53
N GLN A 47 9.47 -16.51 -1.78
CA GLN A 47 10.16 -17.04 -2.96
C GLN A 47 11.51 -16.36 -3.24
N GLN A 48 11.91 -15.37 -2.45
CA GLN A 48 13.09 -14.53 -2.69
C GLN A 48 13.17 -13.95 -4.12
N ASN A 49 12.01 -13.64 -4.70
CA ASN A 49 11.90 -13.15 -6.07
C ASN A 49 12.04 -11.63 -6.10
N ILE A 50 13.26 -11.14 -6.36
CA ILE A 50 13.58 -9.69 -6.39
C ILE A 50 12.70 -8.93 -7.38
N GLU A 51 12.55 -9.45 -8.61
CA GLU A 51 11.78 -8.79 -9.66
C GLU A 51 10.27 -8.79 -9.38
N GLY A 52 9.76 -9.86 -8.74
CA GLY A 52 8.40 -9.89 -8.19
C GLY A 52 8.20 -8.83 -7.11
N CYS A 53 9.12 -8.75 -6.14
CA CYS A 53 9.09 -7.77 -5.05
C CYS A 53 9.12 -6.33 -5.57
N LYS A 54 10.00 -6.02 -6.54
CA LYS A 54 10.08 -4.68 -7.16
C LYS A 54 8.78 -4.28 -7.83
N ARG A 55 8.17 -5.19 -8.61
CA ARG A 55 6.87 -4.95 -9.25
C ARG A 55 5.77 -4.73 -8.23
N CYS A 56 5.72 -5.56 -7.18
CA CYS A 56 4.76 -5.36 -6.10
C CYS A 56 4.98 -4.04 -5.35
N LEU A 57 6.21 -3.59 -5.13
CA LEU A 57 6.49 -2.29 -4.51
C LEU A 57 5.97 -1.13 -5.37
N GLN A 58 6.15 -1.18 -6.69
CA GLN A 58 5.60 -0.19 -7.61
C GLN A 58 4.07 -0.17 -7.58
N GLN A 59 3.44 -1.35 -7.63
CA GLN A 59 1.99 -1.49 -7.52
C GLN A 59 1.48 -0.96 -6.17
N LEU A 60 2.16 -1.29 -5.07
CA LEU A 60 1.78 -0.87 -3.72
C LEU A 60 1.79 0.65 -3.60
N ARG A 61 2.82 1.32 -4.14
CA ARG A 61 2.89 2.79 -4.20
C ARG A 61 1.76 3.39 -5.02
N HIS A 62 1.44 2.78 -6.18
CA HIS A 62 0.34 3.25 -7.02
C HIS A 62 -1.01 3.14 -6.31
N GLU A 63 -1.32 1.97 -5.76
CA GLU A 63 -2.57 1.70 -5.03
C GLU A 63 -2.73 2.61 -3.81
N TYR A 64 -1.65 2.79 -3.04
CA TYR A 64 -1.64 3.69 -1.90
C TYR A 64 -1.89 5.15 -2.32
N SER A 65 -1.20 5.64 -3.36
CA SER A 65 -1.37 7.01 -3.86
C SER A 65 -2.80 7.26 -4.36
N LEU A 66 -3.35 6.29 -5.11
CA LEU A 66 -4.72 6.37 -5.60
C LEU A 66 -5.73 6.42 -4.45
N LEU A 67 -5.58 5.55 -3.45
CA LEU A 67 -6.45 5.55 -2.27
C LEU A 67 -6.34 6.88 -1.52
N LYS A 68 -5.12 7.36 -1.27
CA LYS A 68 -4.86 8.62 -0.58
C LYS A 68 -5.56 9.79 -1.28
N SER A 69 -5.38 9.92 -2.60
CA SER A 69 -6.02 10.99 -3.37
C SER A 69 -7.55 10.93 -3.32
N LYS A 70 -8.13 9.72 -3.35
CA LYS A 70 -9.59 9.54 -3.20
C LYS A 70 -10.08 9.94 -1.81
N LEU A 71 -9.39 9.54 -0.75
CA LEU A 71 -9.74 9.92 0.62
C LEU A 71 -9.59 11.42 0.87
N GLU A 72 -8.51 12.04 0.37
CA GLU A 72 -8.33 13.51 0.43
C GLU A 72 -9.47 14.23 -0.27
N THR A 73 -9.89 13.74 -1.44
CA THR A 73 -11.03 14.31 -2.18
C THR A 73 -12.33 14.14 -1.40
N LEU A 74 -12.57 12.95 -0.83
CA LEU A 74 -13.76 12.67 -0.03
C LEU A 74 -13.84 13.61 1.18
N PHE A 75 -12.78 13.70 1.98
CA PHE A 75 -12.75 14.56 3.17
C PHE A 75 -12.90 16.04 2.81
N ARG A 76 -12.33 16.49 1.67
CA ARG A 76 -12.53 17.85 1.19
C ARG A 76 -14.00 18.12 0.86
N LEU A 77 -14.68 17.18 0.21
CA LEU A 77 -16.12 17.31 -0.09
C LEU A 77 -16.96 17.31 1.19
N GLU A 78 -16.64 16.45 2.15
CA GLU A 78 -17.33 16.42 3.45
C GLU A 78 -17.20 17.77 4.18
N GLN A 79 -15.98 18.33 4.23
CA GLN A 79 -15.77 19.65 4.82
C GLN A 79 -16.55 20.75 4.10
N GLN A 80 -16.65 20.71 2.77
CA GLN A 80 -17.43 21.68 2.00
C GLN A 80 -18.92 21.57 2.29
N ILE A 81 -19.47 20.35 2.39
CA ILE A 81 -20.88 20.11 2.73
C ILE A 81 -21.19 20.69 4.12
N ILE A 82 -20.35 20.37 5.11
CA ILE A 82 -20.51 20.87 6.49
C ILE A 82 -20.41 22.39 6.53
N ALA A 83 -19.43 22.98 5.84
CA ALA A 83 -19.27 24.44 5.79
C ALA A 83 -20.45 25.16 5.14
N ALA A 84 -21.16 24.50 4.21
CA ALA A 84 -22.38 25.00 3.59
C ALA A 84 -23.65 24.76 4.45
N GLY A 85 -23.52 24.18 5.64
CA GLY A 85 -24.65 23.88 6.53
C GLY A 85 -25.38 22.57 6.22
N GLY A 86 -24.82 21.72 5.35
CA GLY A 86 -25.36 20.41 5.03
C GLY A 86 -24.92 19.31 6.00
N SER A 87 -25.48 18.11 5.85
CA SER A 87 -25.13 16.91 6.61
C SER A 87 -24.52 15.84 5.70
N ILE A 88 -23.52 15.10 6.21
CA ILE A 88 -22.92 13.97 5.46
C ILE A 88 -23.87 12.77 5.52
N PRO A 89 -24.29 12.21 4.36
CA PRO A 89 -25.13 11.02 4.35
C PRO A 89 -24.31 9.82 4.85
N MET A 90 -24.90 9.03 5.76
CA MET A 90 -24.32 7.73 6.13
C MET A 90 -24.57 6.74 4.98
N VAL A 91 -23.53 5.99 4.63
CA VAL A 91 -23.65 4.85 3.73
C VAL A 91 -24.02 3.65 4.60
N GLU A 92 -25.21 3.09 4.40
CA GLU A 92 -25.65 1.82 5.00
C GLU A 92 -24.89 0.62 4.42
#